data_AF-A3UEL0-F1
#
_entry.id   AF-A3UEL0-F1
#
_cell.length_a   1.000
_cell.length_b   1.000
_cell.length_c   1.000
_cell.angle_alpha   90.00
_cell.angle_beta   90.00
_cell.angle_gamma   90.00
#
_symmetry.space_group_name_H-M   'P 1'
#
loop_
_entity.id
_entity.type
_entity.pdbx_description
1 polymer ?
#
loop_
_entity_poly.entity_id
_entity_poly.type
_entity_poly.pdbx_seq_one_letter_code
_entity_poly.pdbx_strand_id
1 'polypeptide(L)'
;MTPLQINALSFALEDERKAYKTYGLILDRFPGQRPFVNIIEAENRHIEALLRLYQKFDLEVPVDRTQPDPSALTASLQDLCAIGVKSERDNVRLFDTVLIPAAGDNHEIVGVFTKLRDASAHRHLPAFERCLERRNCR
;
A
#
# COMPACT_ATOMS: atom_id res chain seq x y z
N MET A 1 10.42 6.66 -20.78
CA MET A 1 10.57 5.99 -19.48
C MET A 1 12.05 5.77 -19.21
N THR A 2 12.56 6.23 -18.07
CA THR A 2 13.93 5.97 -17.61
C THR A 2 13.99 4.70 -16.75
N PRO A 3 15.16 4.05 -16.59
CA PRO A 3 15.28 2.91 -15.67
C PRO A 3 14.86 3.24 -14.23
N LEU A 4 15.14 4.47 -13.76
CA LEU A 4 14.76 4.92 -12.43
C LEU A 4 13.22 4.99 -12.27
N GLN A 5 12.51 5.52 -13.28
CA GLN A 5 11.05 5.58 -13.29
C GLN A 5 10.42 4.17 -13.35
N ILE A 6 10.99 3.26 -14.14
CA ILE A 6 10.52 1.87 -14.24
C ILE A 6 10.69 1.15 -12.90
N ASN A 7 11.86 1.30 -12.26
CA ASN A 7 12.13 0.72 -10.95
C ASN A 7 11.17 1.27 -9.88
N ALA A 8 10.88 2.57 -9.90
CA ALA A 8 9.91 3.17 -8.99
C ALA A 8 8.49 2.63 -9.19
N LEU A 9 8.03 2.46 -10.44
CA LEU A 9 6.74 1.82 -10.73
C LEU A 9 6.69 0.37 -10.25
N SER A 10 7.76 -0.39 -10.49
CA SER A 10 7.85 -1.78 -10.05
C SER A 10 7.81 -1.89 -8.55
N PHE A 11 8.55 -1.02 -7.85
CA PHE A 11 8.58 -1.00 -6.40
C PHE A 11 7.22 -0.62 -5.81
N ALA A 12 6.58 0.42 -6.34
CA ALA A 12 5.24 0.82 -5.91
C ALA A 12 4.23 -0.33 -6.11
N LEU A 13 4.25 -0.98 -7.28
CA LEU A 13 3.33 -2.10 -7.56
C LEU A 13 3.57 -3.30 -6.64
N GLU A 14 4.84 -3.57 -6.31
CA GLU A 14 5.21 -4.61 -5.35
C GLU A 14 4.67 -4.31 -3.94
N ASP A 15 4.83 -3.07 -3.47
CA ASP A 15 4.37 -2.65 -2.14
C ASP A 15 2.84 -2.74 -2.02
N GLU A 16 2.10 -2.24 -3.01
CA GLU A 16 0.63 -2.30 -3.01
C GLU A 16 0.10 -3.75 -3.08
N ARG A 17 0.75 -4.62 -3.88
CA ARG A 17 0.42 -6.06 -3.94
C ARG A 17 0.68 -6.75 -2.61
N LYS A 18 1.80 -6.43 -1.95
CA LYS A 18 2.12 -6.95 -0.63
C LYS A 18 1.08 -6.52 0.41
N ALA A 19 0.69 -5.24 0.41
CA ALA A 19 -0.35 -4.73 1.31
C ALA A 19 -1.69 -5.44 1.07
N TYR A 20 -2.14 -5.55 -0.18
CA TYR A 20 -3.37 -6.26 -0.56
C TYR A 20 -3.39 -7.70 -0.05
N LYS A 21 -2.31 -8.47 -0.29
CA LYS A 21 -2.21 -9.86 0.18
C LYS A 21 -2.17 -9.96 1.71
N THR A 22 -1.44 -9.05 2.35
CA THR A 22 -1.34 -8.99 3.82
C THR A 22 -2.71 -8.76 4.44
N TYR A 23 -3.46 -7.78 3.93
CA TYR A 23 -4.80 -7.48 4.45
C TYR A 23 -5.81 -8.57 4.13
N GLY A 24 -5.69 -9.24 2.98
CA GLY A 24 -6.48 -10.44 2.69
C GLY A 24 -6.28 -11.52 3.76
N LEU A 25 -5.03 -11.82 4.09
CA LEU A 25 -4.70 -12.84 5.09
C LEU A 25 -5.15 -12.46 6.51
N ILE A 26 -5.09 -11.16 6.85
CA ILE A 26 -5.65 -10.66 8.11
C ILE A 26 -7.16 -10.84 8.14
N LEU A 27 -7.86 -10.55 7.04
CA LEU A 27 -9.32 -10.68 6.97
C LEU A 27 -9.81 -12.13 6.96
N ASP A 28 -8.99 -13.07 6.49
CA ASP A 28 -9.25 -14.50 6.66
C ASP A 28 -9.29 -14.89 8.15
N ARG A 29 -8.44 -14.27 8.99
CA ARG A 29 -8.40 -14.50 10.44
C ARG A 29 -9.40 -13.64 11.22
N PHE A 30 -9.67 -12.43 10.75
CA PHE A 30 -10.53 -11.43 11.39
C PHE A 30 -11.56 -10.89 10.38
N PRO A 31 -12.58 -11.68 10.00
CA PRO A 31 -13.53 -11.28 8.97
C PRO A 31 -14.24 -9.97 9.28
N GLY A 32 -14.26 -9.06 8.29
CA GLY A 32 -14.92 -7.75 8.42
C GLY A 32 -14.21 -6.74 9.32
N GLN A 33 -13.02 -7.08 9.82
CA GLN A 33 -12.31 -6.22 10.76
C GLN A 33 -11.86 -4.91 10.12
N ARG A 34 -12.23 -3.80 10.76
CA ARG A 34 -11.78 -2.47 10.37
C ARG A 34 -10.39 -2.17 10.98
N PRO A 35 -9.50 -1.49 10.25
CA PRO A 35 -9.74 -0.84 8.97
C PRO A 35 -9.45 -1.73 7.75
N PHE A 36 -8.90 -2.94 7.95
CA PHE A 36 -8.43 -3.84 6.89
C PHE A 36 -9.46 -4.06 5.78
N VAL A 37 -10.73 -4.30 6.11
CA VAL A 37 -11.81 -4.53 5.12
C VAL A 37 -12.02 -3.36 4.16
N ASN A 38 -11.79 -2.13 4.61
CA ASN A 38 -11.93 -0.95 3.75
C ASN A 38 -10.63 -0.64 2.98
N ILE A 39 -9.49 -0.92 3.60
CA ILE A 39 -8.18 -0.59 3.05
C ILE A 39 -7.80 -1.58 1.95
N ILE A 40 -8.14 -2.86 2.06
CA ILE A 40 -7.89 -3.84 0.99
C ILE A 40 -8.52 -3.43 -0.35
N GLU A 41 -9.71 -2.82 -0.33
CA GLU A 41 -10.33 -2.26 -1.53
C GLU A 41 -9.57 -1.05 -2.08
N ALA A 42 -8.95 -0.25 -1.21
CA ALA A 42 -8.08 0.86 -1.61
C ALA A 42 -6.82 0.34 -2.28
N GLU A 43 -6.17 -0.69 -1.72
CA GLU A 43 -4.98 -1.27 -2.32
C GLU A 43 -5.25 -1.89 -3.69
N ASN A 44 -6.42 -2.53 -3.89
CA ASN A 44 -6.81 -2.98 -5.22
C ASN A 44 -6.91 -1.81 -6.22
N ARG A 45 -7.50 -0.67 -5.81
CA ARG A 45 -7.57 0.53 -6.66
C ARG A 45 -6.20 1.16 -6.92
N HIS A 46 -5.27 1.09 -5.96
CA HIS A 46 -3.89 1.53 -6.14
C HIS A 46 -3.16 0.65 -7.16
N ILE A 47 -3.27 -0.68 -7.03
CA ILE A 47 -2.74 -1.65 -8.00
C ILE A 47 -3.28 -1.35 -9.40
N GLU A 48 -4.59 -1.18 -9.56
CA GLU A 48 -5.19 -0.84 -10.85
C GLU A 48 -4.69 0.50 -11.41
N ALA A 49 -4.47 1.51 -10.57
CA ALA A 49 -3.91 2.78 -10.99
C ALA A 49 -2.48 2.65 -11.52
N LEU A 50 -1.65 1.83 -10.86
CA LEU A 50 -0.30 1.53 -11.32
C LEU A 50 -0.32 0.72 -12.61
N LEU A 51 -1.17 -0.31 -12.72
CA LEU A 51 -1.30 -1.11 -13.95
C LEU A 51 -1.74 -0.27 -15.15
N ARG A 52 -2.57 0.77 -14.96
CA ARG A 52 -2.88 1.73 -16.02
C ARG A 52 -1.66 2.52 -16.50
N LEU A 53 -0.69 2.81 -15.63
CA LEU A 53 0.58 3.42 -16.03
C LEU A 53 1.44 2.44 -16.84
N TYR A 54 1.51 1.16 -16.44
CA TYR A 54 2.18 0.13 -17.22
C TYR A 54 1.62 0.04 -18.64
N GLN A 55 0.29 -0.01 -18.77
CA GLN A 55 -0.37 -0.02 -20.07
C GLN A 55 -0.09 1.27 -20.86
N LYS A 56 -0.20 2.44 -20.22
CA LYS A 56 0.00 3.74 -20.88
C LYS A 56 1.41 3.93 -21.44
N PHE A 57 2.41 3.39 -20.75
CA PHE A 57 3.82 3.49 -21.16
C PHE A 57 4.34 2.26 -21.93
N ASP A 58 3.45 1.34 -22.31
CA ASP A 58 3.78 0.09 -23.02
C ASP A 58 4.87 -0.74 -22.30
N LEU A 59 4.73 -0.87 -20.99
CA LEU A 59 5.66 -1.59 -20.13
C LEU A 59 5.12 -2.98 -19.80
N GLU A 60 6.01 -3.98 -19.78
CA GLU A 60 5.68 -5.30 -19.26
C GLU A 60 5.40 -5.23 -17.75
N VAL A 61 4.27 -5.80 -17.33
CA VAL A 61 3.90 -5.88 -15.92
C VAL A 61 4.73 -6.97 -15.24
N PRO A 62 5.47 -6.67 -14.16
CA PRO A 62 6.23 -7.67 -13.42
C PRO A 62 5.31 -8.79 -12.90
N VAL A 63 5.77 -10.03 -13.07
CA VAL A 63 5.12 -11.21 -12.48
C VAL A 63 4.99 -11.01 -10.97
N ASP A 64 3.79 -11.21 -10.45
CA ASP A 64 3.55 -11.07 -9.02
C ASP A 64 4.18 -12.22 -8.23
N ARG A 65 5.28 -11.92 -7.53
CA ARG A 65 5.99 -12.83 -6.61
C ARG A 65 5.87 -12.39 -5.15
N THR A 66 5.05 -11.38 -4.87
CA THR A 66 4.93 -10.80 -3.54
C THR A 66 4.39 -11.81 -2.53
N GLN A 67 4.96 -11.78 -1.33
CA GLN A 67 4.47 -12.54 -0.19
C GLN A 67 3.84 -11.59 0.83
N PRO A 68 2.73 -11.97 1.48
CA PRO A 68 2.15 -11.17 2.56
C PRO A 68 3.13 -11.05 3.74
N ASP A 69 2.95 -10.03 4.57
CA ASP A 69 3.68 -9.92 5.82
C ASP A 69 3.32 -11.11 6.75
N PRO A 70 4.30 -11.89 7.23
CA PRO A 70 4.03 -13.08 8.05
C PRO A 70 3.37 -12.75 9.40
N SER A 71 3.49 -11.51 9.89
CA SER A 71 2.77 -11.07 11.09
C SER A 71 1.25 -11.20 10.96
N ALA A 72 0.71 -11.14 9.73
CA ALA A 72 -0.71 -11.37 9.46
C ALA A 72 -1.22 -12.72 10.01
N LEU A 73 -0.36 -13.74 10.11
CA LEU A 73 -0.72 -15.08 10.58
C LEU A 73 -0.66 -15.26 12.10
N THR A 74 0.20 -14.50 12.78
CA THR A 74 0.59 -14.80 14.16
C THR A 74 0.29 -13.67 15.13
N ALA A 75 0.31 -12.42 14.68
CA ALA A 75 0.10 -11.26 15.53
C ALA A 75 -1.35 -11.16 16.00
N SER A 76 -1.53 -10.48 17.15
CA SER A 76 -2.85 -10.09 17.65
C SER A 76 -3.45 -8.98 16.79
N LEU A 77 -4.77 -8.79 16.85
CA LEU A 77 -5.42 -7.70 16.12
C LEU A 77 -4.88 -6.32 16.54
N GLN A 78 -4.59 -6.14 17.83
CA GLN A 78 -4.02 -4.88 18.33
C GLN A 78 -2.62 -4.63 17.74
N ASP A 79 -1.77 -5.66 17.69
CA ASP A 79 -0.44 -5.56 17.10
C ASP A 79 -0.52 -5.30 15.60
N LEU A 80 -1.45 -5.94 14.88
CA LEU A 80 -1.68 -5.68 13.46
C LEU A 80 -2.10 -4.24 13.19
N CYS A 81 -2.89 -3.64 14.07
CA CYS A 81 -3.22 -2.22 13.95
C CYS A 81 -2.03 -1.30 14.25
N ALA A 82 -1.17 -1.64 15.22
CA ALA A 82 0.08 -0.92 15.46
C ALA A 82 1.06 -1.04 14.27
N ILE A 83 1.18 -2.24 13.70
CA ILE A 83 1.95 -2.50 12.47
C ILE A 83 1.40 -1.66 11.32
N GLY A 84 0.08 -1.62 11.15
CA GLY A 84 -0.58 -0.76 10.16
C GLY A 84 -0.18 0.72 10.30
N VAL A 85 -0.25 1.29 11.51
CA VAL A 85 0.20 2.68 11.76
C VAL A 85 1.64 2.89 11.31
N LYS A 86 2.55 1.96 11.65
CA LYS A 86 3.95 2.05 11.24
C LYS A 86 4.09 1.96 9.72
N SER A 87 3.43 0.99 9.10
CA SER A 87 3.48 0.76 7.66
C SER A 87 3.01 1.97 6.87
N GLU A 88 1.92 2.63 7.27
CA GLU A 88 1.45 3.83 6.57
C GLU A 88 2.42 5.01 6.70
N ARG A 89 3.03 5.21 7.89
CA ARG A 89 4.07 6.24 8.04
C ARG A 89 5.30 5.94 7.19
N ASP A 90 5.68 4.67 7.09
CA ASP A 90 6.79 4.21 6.27
C ASP A 90 6.48 4.37 4.78
N ASN A 91 5.25 4.09 4.35
CA ASN A 91 4.78 4.24 2.97
C ASN A 91 4.73 5.72 2.55
N VAL A 92 4.17 6.61 3.39
CA VAL A 92 4.22 8.06 3.14
C VAL A 92 5.66 8.54 2.96
N ARG A 93 6.56 8.12 3.86
CA ARG A 93 7.98 8.50 3.77
C ARG A 93 8.63 7.96 2.50
N LEU A 94 8.36 6.71 2.15
CA LEU A 94 8.86 6.08 0.92
C LEU A 94 8.43 6.88 -0.32
N PHE A 95 7.16 7.27 -0.43
CA PHE A 95 6.70 8.07 -1.54
C PHE A 95 7.35 9.46 -1.55
N ASP A 96 7.38 10.14 -0.41
CA ASP A 96 7.91 11.51 -0.28
C ASP A 96 9.42 11.58 -0.60
N THR A 97 10.21 10.59 -0.17
CA THR A 97 11.68 10.68 -0.25
C THR A 97 12.31 9.83 -1.34
N VAL A 98 11.61 8.83 -1.88
CA VAL A 98 12.17 7.91 -2.87
C VAL A 98 11.36 7.90 -4.15
N LEU A 99 10.07 7.53 -4.09
CA LEU A 99 9.32 7.19 -5.31
C LEU A 99 8.92 8.43 -6.13
N ILE A 100 8.41 9.49 -5.48
CA ILE A 100 8.07 10.73 -6.18
C ILE A 100 9.33 11.40 -6.76
N PRO A 101 10.45 11.53 -6.01
CA PRO A 101 11.72 11.99 -6.59
C PRO A 101 12.21 11.15 -7.77
N ALA A 102 12.08 9.81 -7.70
CA ALA A 102 12.47 8.89 -8.77
C ALA A 102 11.59 9.01 -10.03
N ALA A 103 10.32 9.40 -9.87
CA ALA A 103 9.43 9.69 -10.99
C ALA A 103 9.89 10.93 -11.79
N GLY A 104 10.53 11.88 -11.12
CA GLY A 104 11.16 13.05 -11.74
C GLY A 104 10.16 13.96 -12.43
N ASP A 105 10.42 14.26 -13.71
CA ASP A 105 9.59 15.12 -14.56
C ASP A 105 8.38 14.41 -15.19
N ASN A 106 8.19 13.11 -14.93
CA ASN A 106 7.03 12.39 -15.45
C ASN A 106 5.80 12.67 -14.58
N HIS A 107 5.08 13.73 -14.93
CA HIS A 107 3.91 14.22 -14.21
C HIS A 107 2.77 13.20 -14.07
N GLU A 108 2.66 12.22 -14.97
CA GLU A 108 1.65 11.16 -14.89
C GLU A 108 1.97 10.17 -13.76
N ILE A 109 3.23 9.75 -13.64
CA ILE A 109 3.70 8.88 -12.55
C ILE A 109 3.63 9.65 -11.23
N VAL A 110 4.14 10.89 -11.20
CA VAL A 110 4.08 11.76 -10.02
C VAL A 110 2.62 11.90 -9.55
N GLY A 111 1.69 12.18 -10.47
CA GLY A 111 0.27 12.35 -10.12
C GLY A 111 -0.38 11.11 -9.52
N VAL A 112 -0.02 9.91 -9.97
CA VAL A 112 -0.50 8.65 -9.35
C VAL A 112 0.18 8.43 -8.00
N PHE A 113 1.50 8.58 -7.91
CA PHE A 113 2.24 8.39 -6.66
C PHE A 113 1.79 9.35 -5.55
N THR A 114 1.54 10.63 -5.87
CA THR A 114 0.98 11.57 -4.90
C THR A 114 -0.39 11.12 -4.39
N LYS A 115 -1.26 10.58 -5.25
CA LYS A 115 -2.58 10.08 -4.81
C LYS A 115 -2.48 8.86 -3.88
N LEU A 116 -1.56 7.93 -4.17
CA LEU A 116 -1.30 6.77 -3.31
C LEU A 116 -0.77 7.22 -1.95
N ARG A 117 0.26 8.08 -1.96
CA ARG A 117 0.82 8.72 -0.77
C ARG A 117 -0.24 9.43 0.07
N ASP A 118 -1.11 10.21 -0.56
CA ASP A 118 -2.16 10.96 0.15
C ASP A 118 -3.25 10.04 0.71
N ALA A 119 -3.55 8.94 0.04
CA ALA A 119 -4.42 7.90 0.60
C ALA A 119 -3.82 7.29 1.87
N SER A 120 -2.52 6.95 1.84
CA SER A 120 -1.80 6.46 3.01
C SER A 120 -1.82 7.50 4.15
N ALA A 121 -1.42 8.74 3.88
CA ALA A 121 -1.30 9.80 4.87
C ALA A 121 -2.64 10.24 5.49
N HIS A 122 -3.67 10.43 4.65
CA HIS A 122 -4.89 11.13 5.04
C HIS A 122 -6.09 10.21 5.23
N ARG A 123 -5.97 8.93 4.85
CA ARG A 123 -7.07 7.96 4.95
C ARG A 123 -6.66 6.74 5.75
N HIS A 124 -5.60 6.04 5.35
CA HIS A 124 -5.21 4.77 5.95
C HIS A 124 -4.61 4.98 7.34
N LEU A 125 -3.62 5.86 7.46
CA LEU A 125 -2.95 6.13 8.74
C LEU A 125 -3.95 6.53 9.84
N PRO A 126 -4.85 7.52 9.65
CA PRO A 126 -5.85 7.84 10.67
C PRO A 126 -6.81 6.67 10.98
N ALA A 127 -7.06 5.78 10.01
CA ALA A 127 -7.90 4.61 10.23
C ALA A 127 -7.21 3.56 11.10
N PHE A 128 -5.91 3.35 10.92
CA PHE A 128 -5.10 2.49 11.77
C PHE A 128 -4.88 3.09 13.17
N GLU A 129 -4.65 4.40 13.28
CA GLU A 129 -4.56 5.10 14.58
C GLU A 129 -5.85 4.89 15.38
N ARG A 130 -7.02 5.10 14.75
CA ARG A 130 -8.33 4.80 15.39
C ARG A 130 -8.52 3.32 15.72
N CYS A 131 -7.91 2.41 14.98
CA CYS A 131 -7.97 0.99 15.34
C CYS A 131 -7.22 0.74 16.66
N LEU A 132 -6.03 1.32 16.80
CA LEU A 132 -5.18 1.15 17.97
C LEU A 132 -5.78 1.79 19.23
N GLU A 133 -6.47 2.92 19.08
CA GLU A 133 -7.16 3.62 20.17
C GLU A 133 -8.39 2.85 20.70
N ARG A 134 -9.03 2.03 19.86
CA ARG A 134 -10.18 1.23 20.26
C ARG A 134 -9.70 0.08 21.16
N ARG A 135 -9.87 0.25 22.48
CA ARG A 135 -9.61 -0.77 23.53
C ARG A 135 -10.40 -2.08 23.38
N ASN A 136 -11.25 -2.20 22.36
CA ASN A 136 -12.11 -3.35 22.09
C ASN A 136 -11.73 -4.07 20.78
N CYS A 137 -10.44 -4.15 20.44
CA CYS A 137 -9.97 -5.24 19.58
C CYS A 137 -10.06 -6.56 20.38
N ARG A 138 -11.28 -7.03 20.63
CA ARG A 138 -11.60 -8.38 21.08
C ARG A 138 -12.11 -9.18 19.90
#